data_AF-A0A0C9N2G5-F1
#
_entry.id   AF-A0A0C9N2G5-F1
#
_cell.length_a   1.000
_cell.length_b   1.000
_cell.length_c   1.000
_cell.angle_alpha   90.00
_cell.angle_beta   90.00
_cell.angle_gamma   90.00
#
_symmetry.space_group_name_H-M   'P 1'
#
loop_
_entity.id
_entity.type
_entity.pdbx_description
1 polymer ?
#
loop_
_entity_poly.entity_id
_entity_poly.type
_entity_poly.pdbx_seq_one_letter_code
_entity_poly.pdbx_strand_id
1 'polypeptide(L)'
;MLKQVVNNNTHKIAMKQFSTSSIALAGRQTGGRRKAEKKFDVDFMPKFDFDDQTTIGHNLFDNIREVRKYLRKTEFELPKLNAYAKPFEAPTKDQILKFKSHTYLGEGHPVEKKAVLSVKVADLGLNETEKHKFLLLSGPRYNVNTEELVMSSEKFPHRKQNKKFLIDTLQKLIKEAKDAKDTFADIPLDLPKPKQRLEFPKEWIRSPTPTTTVQASTEAKIIEELVQSDSNEPKTV
;
A
#
# COMPACT_ATOMS: atom_id res chain seq x y z
N MET A 1 -19.42 33.86 10.97
CA MET A 1 -18.52 35.03 10.88
C MET A 1 -17.12 34.60 11.31
N LEU A 2 -16.24 34.40 10.33
CA LEU A 2 -14.87 33.92 10.49
C LEU A 2 -13.97 35.05 10.99
N LYS A 3 -13.25 34.83 12.10
CA LYS A 3 -12.06 35.62 12.43
C LYS A 3 -10.90 35.11 11.58
N GLN A 4 -10.49 35.90 10.59
CA GLN A 4 -9.21 35.72 9.91
C GLN A 4 -8.08 36.11 10.88
N VAL A 5 -7.25 35.13 11.23
CA VAL A 5 -5.95 35.39 11.85
C VAL A 5 -4.97 35.66 10.70
N VAL A 6 -4.64 36.94 10.53
CA VAL A 6 -3.60 37.38 9.59
C VAL A 6 -2.25 37.09 10.27
N ASN A 7 -1.59 36.02 9.82
CA ASN A 7 -0.19 35.76 10.15
C ASN A 7 0.69 36.80 9.46
N ASN A 8 1.02 37.88 10.18
CA ASN A 8 2.08 38.80 9.78
C ASN A 8 3.45 38.18 10.13
N ASN A 9 3.89 37.21 9.34
CA ASN A 9 5.31 36.84 9.31
C ASN A 9 6.04 37.72 8.30
N THR A 10 6.28 38.97 8.68
CA THR A 10 7.32 39.78 8.05
C THR A 10 8.66 39.23 8.49
N HIS A 11 9.14 38.18 7.82
CA HIS A 11 10.56 37.86 7.85
C HIS A 11 11.27 39.04 7.19
N LYS A 12 11.75 39.99 8.00
CA LYS A 12 12.75 40.95 7.58
C LYS A 12 13.91 40.15 7.02
N ILE A 13 14.03 40.15 5.70
CA ILE A 13 15.21 39.69 4.99
C ILE A 13 16.31 40.65 5.42
N ALA A 14 17.03 40.30 6.49
CA ALA A 14 18.29 40.94 6.80
C ALA A 14 19.28 40.47 5.72
N MET A 15 19.21 41.10 4.55
CA MET A 15 20.30 41.08 3.60
C MET A 15 21.50 41.63 4.35
N LYS A 16 22.37 40.74 4.82
CA LYS A 16 23.69 41.10 5.33
C LYS A 16 24.35 41.91 4.22
N GLN A 17 24.47 43.23 4.44
CA GLN A 17 25.37 44.05 3.65
C GLN A 17 26.76 43.50 3.93
N PHE A 18 27.32 42.77 2.97
CA PHE A 18 28.74 42.48 2.96
C PHE A 18 29.45 43.83 2.84
N SER A 19 29.82 44.40 3.99
CA SER A 19 30.69 45.55 4.07
C SER A 19 32.05 45.10 3.54
N THR A 20 32.35 45.50 2.31
CA THR A 20 33.72 45.59 1.82
C THR A 20 34.23 46.99 2.20
N SER A 21 35.48 47.05 2.66
CA SER A 21 36.17 48.23 3.17
C SER A 21 35.98 49.52 2.34
N SER A 22 36.11 50.68 2.99
CA SER A 22 35.99 52.02 2.38
C SER A 22 36.80 52.16 1.08
N ILE A 23 36.20 52.71 0.03
CA ILE A 23 36.81 52.91 -1.30
C ILE A 23 38.13 53.71 -1.26
N ALA A 24 38.34 54.53 -0.24
CA ALA A 24 39.58 55.27 -0.01
C ALA A 24 40.78 54.38 0.34
N LEU A 25 40.55 53.16 0.86
CA LEU A 25 41.56 52.12 1.11
C LEU A 25 41.73 51.15 -0.07
N ALA A 26 40.88 51.23 -1.10
CA ALA A 26 41.08 50.52 -2.35
C ALA A 26 42.16 51.27 -3.17
N GLY A 27 43.42 51.09 -2.78
CA GLY A 27 44.55 51.69 -3.47
C GLY A 27 44.48 51.46 -4.99
N ARG A 28 44.88 52.49 -5.75
CA ARG A 28 45.06 52.41 -7.21
C ARG A 28 45.96 51.20 -7.49
N GLN A 29 45.38 50.10 -7.99
CA GLN A 29 46.17 48.95 -8.43
C GLN A 29 46.86 49.31 -9.75
N THR A 30 47.90 50.15 -9.69
CA THR A 30 48.96 50.21 -10.69
C THR A 30 49.88 49.03 -10.45
N GLY A 31 49.33 47.85 -10.69
CA GLY A 31 50.00 46.56 -10.68
C GLY A 31 49.22 45.71 -11.64
N GLY A 32 49.90 45.21 -12.69
CA GLY A 32 49.24 44.57 -13.84
C GLY A 32 48.11 43.67 -13.39
N ARG A 33 46.92 43.86 -13.97
CA ARG A 33 45.75 42.99 -13.77
C ARG A 33 46.28 41.56 -13.67
N ARG A 34 46.27 40.95 -12.48
CA ARG A 34 46.61 39.52 -12.37
C ARG A 34 45.70 38.85 -13.37
N LYS A 35 46.27 38.30 -14.44
CA LYS A 35 45.49 37.58 -15.45
C LYS A 35 44.67 36.58 -14.65
N ALA A 36 43.34 36.65 -14.75
CA ALA A 36 42.48 35.70 -14.06
C ALA A 36 43.04 34.31 -14.36
N GLU A 37 43.41 33.57 -13.30
CA GLU A 37 44.05 32.28 -13.48
C GLU A 37 43.14 31.45 -14.38
N LYS A 38 43.65 31.09 -15.55
CA LYS A 38 42.91 30.38 -16.61
C LYS A 38 42.72 28.90 -16.25
N LYS A 39 42.28 28.64 -15.01
CA LYS A 39 42.13 27.30 -14.41
C LYS A 39 41.11 26.42 -15.13
N PHE A 40 40.22 27.04 -15.92
CA PHE A 40 39.16 26.36 -16.68
C PHE A 40 39.36 26.51 -18.20
N ASP A 41 40.51 27.02 -18.65
CA ASP A 41 40.83 27.12 -20.06
C ASP A 41 41.35 25.75 -20.55
N VAL A 42 40.89 25.31 -21.73
CA VAL A 42 41.11 23.95 -22.23
C VAL A 42 42.59 23.63 -22.43
N ASP A 43 43.39 24.65 -22.74
CA ASP A 43 44.84 24.55 -22.91
C ASP A 43 45.58 24.18 -21.60
N PHE A 44 44.96 24.44 -20.44
CA PHE A 44 45.52 24.14 -19.11
C PHE A 44 44.83 22.97 -18.42
N MET A 45 43.93 22.25 -19.11
CA MET A 45 43.27 21.07 -18.54
C MET A 45 44.28 19.91 -18.45
N PRO A 46 44.43 19.26 -17.29
CA PRO A 46 45.28 18.08 -17.20
C PRO A 46 44.76 17.00 -18.15
N LYS A 47 45.69 16.23 -18.71
CA LYS A 47 45.33 15.06 -19.50
C LYS A 47 44.65 14.04 -18.58
N PHE A 48 43.65 13.35 -19.10
CA PHE A 48 42.95 12.31 -18.36
C PHE A 48 43.83 11.06 -18.22
N ASP A 49 44.07 10.65 -16.98
CA ASP A 49 44.98 9.54 -16.63
C ASP A 49 44.26 8.19 -16.45
N PHE A 50 42.99 8.09 -16.86
CA PHE A 50 42.15 6.88 -16.71
C PHE A 50 41.93 6.46 -15.24
N ASP A 51 41.92 7.43 -14.34
CA ASP A 51 41.79 7.28 -12.88
C ASP A 51 40.35 7.43 -12.35
N ASP A 52 39.42 7.92 -13.19
CA ASP A 52 38.02 8.09 -12.82
C ASP A 52 37.06 7.48 -13.87
N GLN A 53 35.80 7.28 -13.48
CA GLN A 53 34.74 6.83 -14.38
C GLN A 53 33.87 8.00 -14.85
N THR A 54 33.13 7.78 -15.93
CA THR A 54 32.10 8.73 -16.36
C THR A 54 30.97 8.85 -15.32
N THR A 55 30.15 9.89 -15.41
CA THR A 55 28.99 10.07 -14.54
C THR A 55 28.05 8.86 -14.52
N ILE A 56 27.88 8.18 -15.67
CA ILE A 56 27.08 6.95 -15.76
C ILE A 56 27.73 5.81 -14.96
N GLY A 57 29.07 5.70 -14.99
CA GLY A 57 29.83 4.74 -14.18
C GLY A 57 29.69 4.99 -12.68
N HIS A 58 29.73 6.25 -12.25
CA HIS A 58 29.46 6.63 -10.85
C HIS A 58 28.05 6.28 -10.41
N ASN A 59 27.03 6.59 -11.22
CA ASN A 59 25.65 6.20 -10.94
C ASN A 59 25.50 4.68 -10.79
N LEU A 60 26.21 3.90 -11.62
CA LEU A 60 26.23 2.44 -11.49
C LEU A 60 26.87 1.99 -10.17
N PHE A 61 27.99 2.60 -9.77
CA PHE A 61 28.62 2.29 -8.50
C PHE A 61 27.76 2.67 -7.29
N ASP A 62 27.04 3.79 -7.35
CA ASP A 62 26.10 4.18 -6.30
C ASP A 62 24.96 3.17 -6.18
N ASN A 63 24.38 2.74 -7.29
CA ASN A 63 23.38 1.66 -7.30
C ASN A 63 23.94 0.38 -6.66
N ILE A 64 25.18 -0.01 -7.00
CA ILE A 64 25.83 -1.20 -6.41
C ILE A 64 26.01 -1.02 -4.89
N ARG A 65 26.40 0.18 -4.43
CA ARG A 65 26.55 0.49 -3.00
C ARG A 65 25.20 0.43 -2.28
N GLU A 66 24.13 0.93 -2.89
CA GLU A 66 22.77 0.85 -2.36
C GLU A 66 22.29 -0.59 -2.23
N VAL A 67 22.46 -1.41 -3.28
CA VAL A 67 22.11 -2.83 -3.25
C VAL A 67 22.86 -3.55 -2.13
N ARG A 68 24.17 -3.34 -2.03
CA ARG A 68 25.01 -3.92 -0.94
C ARG A 68 24.56 -3.46 0.44
N LYS A 69 24.15 -2.20 0.59
CA LYS A 69 23.58 -1.68 1.83
C LYS A 69 22.31 -2.44 2.22
N TYR A 70 21.39 -2.68 1.28
CA TYR A 70 20.18 -3.46 1.57
C TYR A 70 20.48 -4.93 1.86
N LEU A 71 21.41 -5.57 1.14
CA LEU A 71 21.83 -6.95 1.43
C LEU A 71 22.41 -7.09 2.85
N ARG A 72 23.21 -6.12 3.29
CA ARG A 72 23.70 -6.07 4.67
C ARG A 72 22.55 -5.96 5.67
N LYS A 73 21.54 -5.13 5.39
CA LYS A 73 20.34 -5.04 6.25
C LYS A 73 19.56 -6.35 6.28
N THR A 74 19.43 -7.04 5.15
CA THR A 74 18.74 -8.32 5.11
C THR A 74 19.43 -9.39 5.94
N GLU A 75 20.76 -9.39 5.94
CA GLU A 75 21.55 -10.38 6.68
C GLU A 75 21.61 -10.06 8.19
N PHE A 76 21.88 -8.79 8.55
CA PHE A 76 22.19 -8.44 9.95
C PHE A 76 21.05 -7.73 10.71
N GLU A 77 20.10 -7.10 10.02
CA GLU A 77 18.99 -6.37 10.65
C GLU A 77 17.68 -7.17 10.63
N LEU A 78 17.31 -7.81 9.51
CA LEU A 78 16.04 -8.53 9.42
C LEU A 78 15.89 -9.68 10.44
N PRO A 79 16.90 -10.53 10.72
CA PRO A 79 16.76 -11.58 11.72
C PRO A 79 16.48 -11.03 13.13
N LYS A 80 16.96 -9.82 13.44
CA LYS A 80 16.70 -9.14 14.71
C LYS A 80 15.25 -8.71 14.85
N LEU A 81 14.54 -8.44 13.73
CA LEU A 81 13.13 -8.08 13.75
C LEU A 81 12.24 -9.26 14.17
N ASN A 82 12.72 -10.49 14.06
CA ASN A 82 11.96 -11.67 14.51
C ASN A 82 11.64 -11.62 16.01
N ALA A 83 12.47 -10.94 16.81
CA ALA A 83 12.20 -10.72 18.24
C ALA A 83 10.91 -9.92 18.52
N TYR A 84 10.42 -9.14 17.54
CA TYR A 84 9.21 -8.34 17.65
C TYR A 84 8.02 -8.93 16.88
N ALA A 85 8.22 -10.07 16.21
CA ALA A 85 7.16 -10.74 15.48
C ALA A 85 6.13 -11.32 16.46
N LYS A 86 4.85 -11.10 16.15
CA LYS A 86 3.73 -11.72 16.86
C LYS A 86 3.07 -12.74 15.93
N PRO A 87 2.76 -13.95 16.40
CA PRO A 87 2.06 -14.93 15.57
C PRO A 87 0.68 -14.40 15.18
N PHE A 88 0.21 -14.81 14.01
CA PHE A 88 -1.12 -14.44 13.55
C PHE A 88 -2.18 -15.24 14.32
N GLU A 89 -3.05 -14.54 15.02
CA GLU A 89 -4.24 -15.11 15.66
C GLU A 89 -5.46 -14.80 14.79
N ALA A 90 -6.17 -15.85 14.37
CA ALA A 90 -7.38 -15.68 13.59
C ALA A 90 -8.48 -14.98 14.42
N PRO A 91 -9.31 -14.12 13.79
CA PRO A 91 -10.37 -13.42 14.51
C PRO A 91 -11.41 -14.41 15.05
N THR A 92 -11.91 -14.14 16.27
CA THR A 92 -12.97 -14.94 16.89
C THR A 92 -14.33 -14.70 16.21
N LYS A 93 -15.30 -15.60 16.44
CA LYS A 93 -16.65 -15.47 15.88
C LYS A 93 -17.36 -14.17 16.28
N ASP A 94 -17.01 -13.61 17.44
CA ASP A 94 -17.58 -12.33 17.94
C ASP A 94 -17.01 -11.11 17.19
N GLN A 95 -15.84 -11.24 16.55
CA GLN A 95 -15.16 -10.16 15.83
C GLN A 95 -15.69 -10.03 14.39
N ILE A 96 -16.95 -9.62 14.28
CA ILE A 96 -17.67 -9.59 13.00
C ILE A 96 -17.30 -8.36 12.13
N LEU A 97 -16.92 -7.25 12.76
CA LEU A 97 -16.74 -5.97 12.08
C LEU A 97 -15.39 -5.86 11.38
N LYS A 98 -15.38 -5.61 10.06
CA LYS A 98 -14.16 -5.34 9.29
C LYS A 98 -13.99 -3.85 9.06
N PHE A 99 -12.89 -3.28 9.54
CA PHE A 99 -12.53 -1.88 9.27
C PHE A 99 -11.38 -1.80 8.27
N LYS A 100 -11.57 -1.01 7.21
CA LYS A 100 -10.51 -0.65 6.26
C LYS A 100 -10.10 0.80 6.47
N SER A 101 -8.79 1.01 6.58
CA SER A 101 -8.16 2.32 6.70
C SER A 101 -7.08 2.50 5.64
N HIS A 102 -6.92 3.73 5.16
CA HIS A 102 -5.86 4.12 4.24
C HIS A 102 -4.79 4.90 5.00
N THR A 103 -3.52 4.73 4.62
CA THR A 103 -2.37 5.46 5.15
C THR A 103 -1.40 5.70 3.99
N TYR A 104 -0.93 6.94 3.80
CA TYR A 104 -0.08 7.36 2.67
C TYR A 104 1.38 7.64 3.10
N LEU A 105 1.86 6.94 4.13
CA LEU A 105 3.24 6.90 4.66
C LEU A 105 4.14 8.10 4.27
N GLY A 106 4.13 9.15 5.11
CA GLY A 106 4.98 10.34 4.94
C GLY A 106 4.24 11.54 4.33
N GLU A 107 3.13 11.30 3.65
CA GLU A 107 2.29 12.37 3.08
C GLU A 107 0.99 12.55 3.88
N GLY A 108 0.60 13.81 4.13
CA GLY A 108 -0.67 14.15 4.73
C GLY A 108 -1.80 14.15 3.70
N HIS A 109 -2.29 12.97 3.33
CA HIS A 109 -3.33 12.84 2.29
C HIS A 109 -4.76 13.01 2.87
N PRO A 110 -5.65 13.80 2.25
CA PRO A 110 -7.00 14.07 2.79
C PRO A 110 -7.84 12.81 2.99
N VAL A 111 -7.65 11.77 2.18
CA VAL A 111 -8.40 10.49 2.28
C VAL A 111 -8.00 9.66 3.50
N GLU A 112 -6.88 9.96 4.17
CA GLU A 112 -6.42 9.21 5.34
C GLU A 112 -7.43 9.25 6.51
N LYS A 113 -8.22 10.32 6.60
CA LYS A 113 -9.28 10.44 7.62
C LYS A 113 -10.44 9.46 7.38
N LYS A 114 -10.61 8.93 6.17
CA LYS A 114 -11.71 8.04 5.81
C LYS A 114 -11.61 6.70 6.56
N ALA A 115 -12.74 6.27 7.12
CA ALA A 115 -12.90 4.91 7.62
C ALA A 115 -13.98 4.19 6.80
N VAL A 116 -13.77 2.91 6.50
CA VAL A 116 -14.76 2.05 5.84
C VAL A 116 -15.06 0.88 6.77
N LEU A 117 -16.35 0.62 6.97
CA LEU A 117 -16.88 -0.50 7.75
C LEU A 117 -17.55 -1.48 6.78
N SER A 118 -17.18 -2.76 6.86
CA SER A 118 -17.88 -3.86 6.21
C SER A 118 -18.33 -4.88 7.24
N VAL A 119 -19.56 -5.37 7.10
CA VAL A 119 -20.21 -6.32 8.00
C VAL A 119 -21.12 -7.25 7.20
N LYS A 120 -21.03 -8.55 7.43
CA LYS A 120 -21.99 -9.51 6.88
C LYS A 120 -23.31 -9.43 7.64
N VAL A 121 -24.42 -9.39 6.92
CA VAL A 121 -25.74 -9.26 7.56
C VAL A 121 -26.13 -10.52 8.33
N ALA A 122 -25.70 -11.71 7.87
CA ALA A 122 -25.95 -12.98 8.55
C ALA A 122 -25.34 -13.04 9.97
N ASP A 123 -24.15 -12.45 10.13
CA ASP A 123 -23.40 -12.52 11.39
C ASP A 123 -24.00 -11.60 12.48
N LEU A 124 -24.94 -10.70 12.13
CA LEU A 124 -25.59 -9.80 13.08
C LEU A 124 -26.63 -10.50 13.99
N GLY A 125 -27.02 -11.74 13.67
CA GLY A 125 -28.00 -12.50 14.46
C GLY A 125 -29.38 -11.85 14.54
N LEU A 126 -29.84 -11.24 13.45
CA LEU A 126 -31.17 -10.63 13.35
C LEU A 126 -32.22 -11.67 12.95
N ASN A 127 -33.45 -11.52 13.45
CA ASN A 127 -34.58 -12.32 12.99
C ASN A 127 -34.93 -11.99 11.52
N GLU A 128 -35.70 -12.82 10.82
CA GLU A 128 -36.00 -12.61 9.40
C GLU A 128 -36.78 -11.30 9.14
N THR A 129 -37.75 -10.98 10.01
CA THR A 129 -38.49 -9.70 9.95
C THR A 129 -37.60 -8.49 10.24
N GLU A 130 -36.73 -8.60 11.24
CA GLU A 130 -35.74 -7.57 11.59
C GLU A 130 -34.71 -7.39 10.47
N LYS A 131 -34.28 -8.49 9.86
CA LYS A 131 -33.35 -8.51 8.73
C LYS A 131 -33.98 -7.84 7.51
N HIS A 132 -35.25 -8.10 7.22
CA HIS A 132 -36.00 -7.43 6.16
C HIS A 132 -36.00 -5.90 6.36
N LYS A 133 -36.42 -5.45 7.54
CA LYS A 133 -36.38 -4.03 7.94
C LYS A 133 -34.96 -3.44 7.86
N PHE A 134 -33.96 -4.17 8.33
CA PHE A 134 -32.56 -3.75 8.29
C PHE A 134 -32.05 -3.54 6.86
N LEU A 135 -32.43 -4.42 5.93
CA LEU A 135 -32.06 -4.32 4.51
C LEU A 135 -32.73 -3.12 3.85
N LEU A 136 -34.01 -2.88 4.14
CA LEU A 136 -34.72 -1.68 3.68
C LEU A 136 -34.05 -0.38 4.16
N LEU A 137 -33.70 -0.29 5.45
CA LEU A 137 -33.01 0.88 6.02
C LEU A 137 -31.58 1.06 5.48
N SER A 138 -30.91 -0.06 5.18
CA SER A 138 -29.56 -0.07 4.62
C SER A 138 -29.55 0.50 3.20
N GLY A 139 -30.57 0.20 2.39
CA GLY A 139 -30.74 0.65 1.03
C GLY A 139 -29.54 0.26 0.13
N PRO A 140 -28.94 1.21 -0.64
CA PRO A 140 -27.90 0.90 -1.62
C PRO A 140 -26.56 0.48 -1.01
N ARG A 141 -26.42 0.54 0.33
CA ARG A 141 -25.20 0.14 1.04
C ARG A 141 -25.07 -1.37 1.16
N TYR A 142 -26.16 -2.12 1.00
CA TYR A 142 -26.14 -3.57 1.01
C TYR A 142 -25.76 -4.12 -0.37
N ASN A 143 -24.80 -5.04 -0.39
CA ASN A 143 -24.40 -5.72 -1.62
C ASN A 143 -24.94 -7.15 -1.65
N VAL A 144 -25.80 -7.44 -2.62
CA VAL A 144 -26.47 -8.74 -2.80
C VAL A 144 -25.48 -9.87 -3.09
N ASN A 145 -24.38 -9.58 -3.80
CA ASN A 145 -23.43 -10.62 -4.22
C ASN A 145 -22.53 -11.11 -3.09
N THR A 146 -22.18 -10.21 -2.16
CA THR A 146 -21.30 -10.52 -1.03
C THR A 146 -22.05 -10.66 0.28
N GLU A 147 -23.34 -10.29 0.30
CA GLU A 147 -24.21 -10.21 1.48
C GLU A 147 -23.63 -9.32 2.61
N GLU A 148 -22.78 -8.37 2.23
CA GLU A 148 -22.12 -7.44 3.15
C GLU A 148 -22.74 -6.05 3.03
N LEU A 149 -22.95 -5.42 4.19
CA LEU A 149 -23.26 -4.00 4.33
C LEU A 149 -21.95 -3.22 4.36
N VAL A 150 -21.76 -2.32 3.40
CA VAL A 150 -20.57 -1.47 3.33
C VAL A 150 -20.95 0.00 3.52
N MET A 151 -20.35 0.63 4.52
CA MET A 151 -20.54 2.06 4.78
C MET A 151 -19.19 2.74 5.07
N SER A 152 -19.08 4.02 4.72
CA SER A 152 -17.86 4.78 4.97
C SER A 152 -18.17 6.17 5.49
N SER A 153 -17.22 6.74 6.23
CA SER A 153 -17.31 8.12 6.73
C SER A 153 -15.99 8.84 6.56
N GLU A 154 -16.09 10.07 6.08
CA GLU A 154 -15.01 11.05 5.94
C GLU A 154 -15.41 12.43 6.51
N LYS A 155 -16.51 12.47 7.29
CA LYS A 155 -17.12 13.70 7.79
C LYS A 155 -16.25 14.42 8.82
N PHE A 156 -15.51 13.66 9.62
CA PHE A 156 -14.72 14.19 10.73
C PHE A 156 -13.24 14.30 10.36
N PRO A 157 -12.49 15.24 10.98
CA PRO A 157 -11.06 15.40 10.73
C PRO A 157 -10.22 14.18 11.09
N HIS A 158 -10.60 13.47 12.16
CA HIS A 158 -9.83 12.33 12.66
C HIS A 158 -10.46 10.98 12.29
N ARG A 159 -9.63 10.05 11.82
CA ARG A 159 -10.03 8.67 11.51
C ARG A 159 -10.74 7.98 12.68
N LYS A 160 -10.29 8.21 13.91
CA LYS A 160 -10.93 7.65 15.12
C LYS A 160 -12.37 8.13 15.29
N GLN A 161 -12.65 9.41 14.98
CA GLN A 161 -13.99 9.98 15.04
C GLN A 161 -14.88 9.39 13.94
N ASN A 162 -14.36 9.26 12.72
CA ASN A 162 -15.08 8.60 11.62
C ASN A 162 -15.38 7.12 11.94
N LYS A 163 -14.44 6.40 12.56
CA LYS A 163 -14.67 5.02 13.02
C LYS A 163 -15.79 4.95 14.06
N LYS A 164 -15.74 5.83 15.08
CA LYS A 164 -16.78 5.90 16.12
C LYS A 164 -18.15 6.21 15.52
N PHE A 165 -18.21 7.19 14.63
CA PHE A 165 -19.46 7.52 13.94
C PHE A 165 -20.06 6.33 13.20
N LEU A 166 -19.24 5.53 12.50
CA LEU A 166 -19.72 4.33 11.81
C LEU A 166 -20.28 3.28 12.77
N ILE A 167 -19.64 3.10 13.93
CA ILE A 167 -20.12 2.21 15.00
C ILE A 167 -21.47 2.71 15.52
N ASP A 168 -21.57 3.99 15.85
CA ASP A 168 -22.80 4.59 16.37
C ASP A 168 -23.94 4.49 15.33
N THR A 169 -23.65 4.67 14.04
CA THR A 169 -24.65 4.51 12.97
C THR A 169 -25.10 3.07 12.80
N LEU A 170 -24.18 2.10 12.89
CA LEU A 170 -24.54 0.69 12.81
C LEU A 170 -25.39 0.28 14.02
N GLN A 171 -25.04 0.74 15.23
CA GLN A 171 -25.84 0.48 16.42
C GLN A 171 -27.25 1.07 16.31
N LYS A 172 -27.38 2.28 15.75
CA LYS A 172 -28.69 2.88 15.46
C LYS A 172 -29.49 2.06 14.45
N LEU A 173 -28.86 1.58 13.38
CA LEU A 173 -29.52 0.72 12.40
C LEU A 173 -30.01 -0.59 13.03
N ILE A 174 -29.18 -1.24 13.86
CA ILE A 174 -29.58 -2.47 14.56
C ILE A 174 -30.72 -2.19 15.54
N LYS A 175 -30.64 -1.08 16.28
CA LYS A 175 -31.69 -0.69 17.23
C LYS A 175 -33.02 -0.45 16.51
N GLU A 176 -32.99 0.27 15.38
CA GLU A 176 -34.18 0.53 14.57
C GLU A 176 -34.74 -0.76 13.96
N ALA A 177 -33.88 -1.67 13.51
CA ALA A 177 -34.28 -2.97 12.97
C ALA A 177 -35.01 -3.85 14.02
N LYS A 178 -34.63 -3.73 15.29
CA LYS A 178 -35.27 -4.44 16.42
C LYS A 178 -36.49 -3.71 16.99
N ASP A 179 -36.76 -2.48 16.58
CA ASP A 179 -37.95 -1.77 17.03
C ASP A 179 -39.20 -2.36 16.37
N ALA A 180 -40.11 -2.88 17.21
CA ALA A 180 -41.34 -3.54 16.79
C ALA A 180 -42.48 -2.56 16.46
N LYS A 181 -42.28 -1.25 16.61
CA LYS A 181 -43.31 -0.24 16.31
C LYS A 181 -43.76 -0.28 14.84
N ASP A 182 -42.83 -0.49 13.92
CA ASP A 182 -43.08 -0.57 12.48
C ASP A 182 -42.15 -1.61 11.88
N THR A 183 -42.70 -2.67 11.28
CA THR A 183 -41.95 -3.81 10.75
C THR A 183 -41.67 -3.71 9.25
N PHE A 184 -42.25 -2.73 8.54
CA PHE A 184 -42.16 -2.57 7.09
C PHE A 184 -42.45 -3.86 6.30
N ALA A 185 -43.38 -4.69 6.76
CA ALA A 185 -43.72 -5.95 6.10
C ALA A 185 -44.46 -5.73 4.76
N ASP A 186 -45.05 -4.56 4.58
CA ASP A 186 -45.78 -4.11 3.40
C ASP A 186 -44.87 -3.60 2.27
N ILE A 187 -43.62 -3.22 2.59
CA ILE A 187 -42.67 -2.68 1.61
C ILE A 187 -41.83 -3.81 1.03
N PRO A 188 -41.90 -4.11 -0.28
CA PRO A 188 -41.07 -5.14 -0.88
C PRO A 188 -39.59 -4.72 -0.92
N LEU A 189 -38.71 -5.69 -0.72
CA LEU A 189 -37.27 -5.46 -0.80
C LEU A 189 -36.79 -5.40 -2.26
N ASP A 190 -36.50 -4.19 -2.74
CA ASP A 190 -35.93 -3.98 -4.08
C ASP A 190 -34.40 -4.21 -4.05
N LEU A 191 -33.97 -5.41 -4.46
CA LEU A 191 -32.56 -5.77 -4.60
C LEU A 191 -32.16 -5.90 -6.07
N PRO A 192 -31.00 -5.36 -6.48
CA PRO A 192 -30.47 -5.63 -7.80
C PRO A 192 -30.21 -7.13 -7.96
N LYS A 193 -30.48 -7.67 -9.15
CA LYS A 193 -30.22 -9.07 -9.46
C LYS A 193 -28.74 -9.40 -9.22
N PRO A 194 -28.42 -10.53 -8.57
CA PRO A 194 -27.04 -10.93 -8.36
C PRO A 194 -26.36 -11.20 -9.71
N LYS A 195 -25.06 -10.91 -9.77
CA LYS A 195 -24.24 -11.16 -10.95
C LYS A 195 -24.10 -12.66 -11.15
N GLN A 196 -24.68 -13.17 -12.23
CA GLN A 196 -24.51 -14.57 -12.61
C GLN A 196 -23.05 -14.83 -13.01
N ARG A 197 -22.42 -15.80 -12.37
CA ARG A 197 -21.09 -16.30 -12.76
C ARG A 197 -21.30 -17.47 -13.70
N LEU A 198 -20.94 -17.30 -14.96
CA LEU A 198 -20.96 -18.38 -15.93
C LEU A 198 -19.76 -19.29 -15.64
N GLU A 199 -20.02 -20.57 -15.42
CA GLU A 199 -18.98 -21.59 -15.28
C GLU A 199 -18.77 -22.27 -16.62
N PHE A 200 -17.56 -22.80 -16.83
CA PHE A 200 -17.28 -23.60 -18.00
C PHE A 200 -18.17 -24.86 -17.99
N PRO A 201 -18.93 -25.14 -19.07
CA PRO A 201 -19.78 -26.31 -19.12
C PRO A 201 -18.98 -27.59 -18.87
N LYS A 202 -19.40 -28.37 -17.87
CA LYS A 202 -18.74 -29.64 -17.53
C LYS A 202 -18.74 -30.62 -18.70
N GLU A 203 -19.74 -30.54 -19.57
CA GLU A 203 -19.88 -31.35 -20.79
C GLU A 203 -18.76 -31.10 -21.80
N TRP A 204 -18.12 -29.92 -21.77
CA TRP A 204 -17.01 -29.58 -22.66
C TRP A 204 -15.66 -29.98 -22.08
N ILE A 205 -15.63 -30.49 -20.86
CA ILE A 205 -14.42 -31.10 -20.30
C ILE A 205 -14.18 -32.37 -21.11
N ARG A 206 -13.12 -32.37 -21.92
CA ARG A 206 -12.67 -33.57 -22.60
C ARG A 206 -12.39 -34.61 -21.52
N SER A 207 -13.10 -35.74 -21.55
CA SER A 207 -12.72 -36.88 -20.72
C SER A 207 -11.27 -37.25 -21.05
N PRO A 208 -10.45 -37.63 -20.06
CA PRO A 208 -9.08 -38.04 -20.32
C PRO A 208 -9.13 -39.24 -21.26
N THR A 209 -8.76 -39.01 -22.51
CA THR A 209 -8.62 -40.07 -23.51
C THR A 209 -7.47 -40.95 -23.04
N PRO A 210 -7.58 -42.30 -23.09
CA PRO A 210 -6.61 -43.23 -22.50
C PRO A 210 -5.17 -43.03 -23.00
N THR A 211 -4.98 -42.39 -24.15
CA THR A 211 -3.67 -42.05 -24.70
C THR A 211 -2.84 -41.11 -23.81
N THR A 212 -3.49 -40.15 -23.13
CA THR A 212 -2.78 -39.12 -22.33
C THR A 212 -2.37 -39.66 -20.96
N THR A 213 -3.17 -40.55 -20.36
CA THR A 213 -2.85 -41.19 -19.07
C THR A 213 -1.75 -42.24 -19.21
N VAL A 214 -1.71 -42.97 -20.33
CA VAL A 214 -0.62 -43.90 -20.63
C VAL A 214 0.70 -43.14 -20.76
N GLN A 215 0.74 -42.04 -21.53
CA GLN A 215 1.95 -41.22 -21.70
C GLN A 215 2.48 -40.65 -20.37
N ALA A 216 1.60 -40.08 -19.54
CA ALA A 216 1.98 -39.56 -18.23
C ALA A 216 2.48 -40.67 -17.26
N SER A 217 1.86 -41.85 -17.29
CA SER A 217 2.33 -42.98 -16.47
C SER A 217 3.63 -43.60 -16.98
N THR A 218 3.88 -43.61 -18.30
CA THR A 218 5.17 -44.02 -18.86
C THR A 218 6.27 -43.01 -18.54
N GLU A 219 6.00 -41.71 -18.61
CA GLU A 219 6.95 -40.67 -18.24
C GLU A 219 7.30 -40.72 -16.75
N ALA A 220 6.31 -40.92 -15.87
CA ALA A 220 6.55 -41.08 -14.44
C ALA A 220 7.42 -42.30 -14.12
N LYS A 221 7.17 -43.45 -14.79
CA LYS A 221 8.00 -44.64 -14.64
C LYS A 221 9.43 -44.43 -15.15
N ILE A 222 9.61 -43.75 -16.28
CA ILE A 222 10.94 -43.43 -16.82
C ILE A 222 11.72 -42.52 -15.85
N ILE A 223 11.06 -41.55 -15.24
CA ILE A 223 11.68 -40.65 -14.26
C ILE A 223 12.07 -41.42 -12.98
N GLU A 224 11.21 -42.31 -12.48
CA GLU A 224 11.54 -43.17 -11.32
C GLU A 224 12.73 -44.10 -11.59
N GLU A 225 12.81 -44.66 -12.80
CA GLU A 225 13.90 -45.54 -13.22
C GLU A 225 15.23 -44.79 -13.37
N LEU A 226 15.21 -43.54 -13.86
CA LEU A 226 16.38 -42.65 -13.92
C LEU A 226 16.88 -42.23 -12.52
N VAL A 227 15.96 -41.95 -11.59
CA VAL A 227 16.33 -41.61 -10.20
C VAL A 227 16.97 -42.80 -9.48
N GLN A 228 16.55 -44.03 -9.83
CA GLN A 228 17.14 -45.26 -9.30
C GLN A 228 18.51 -45.55 -9.92
N SER A 229 18.73 -45.25 -11.20
CA SER A 229 20.05 -45.39 -11.83
C SER A 229 21.09 -44.40 -11.28
N ASP A 230 20.70 -43.16 -11.02
CA ASP A 230 21.58 -42.13 -10.45
C ASP A 230 22.01 -42.47 -9.00
N SER A 231 21.17 -43.22 -8.27
CA SER A 231 21.48 -43.66 -6.90
C SER A 231 22.43 -44.87 -6.83
N ASN A 232 22.65 -45.58 -7.93
CA ASN A 232 23.47 -46.80 -8.01
C ASN A 232 24.85 -46.60 -8.64
N GLU A 233 25.23 -45.37 -9.00
CA GLU A 233 26.61 -45.10 -9.43
C GLU A 233 27.57 -45.15 -8.24
N PRO A 234 28.60 -46.02 -8.26
CA PRO A 234 29.58 -46.06 -7.19
C PRO A 234 30.40 -44.75 -7.21
N LYS A 235 30.37 -44.01 -6.11
CA LYS A 235 31.25 -42.85 -5.89
C LYS A 235 32.70 -43.33 -6.00
N THR A 236 33.34 -43.06 -7.14
CA THR A 236 34.78 -43.25 -7.31
C THR A 236 35.52 -42.34 -6.34
N VAL A 237 36.33 -42.98 -5.49
CA VAL A 237 37.23 -42.39 -4.48
C VAL A 237 38.31 -41.53 -5.14
#